data_AF-A0A1I8C078-F1
#
_entry.id   AF-A0A1I8C078-F1
#
_cell.length_a   1.000
_cell.length_b   1.000
_cell.length_c   1.000
_cell.angle_alpha   90.00
_cell.angle_beta   90.00
_cell.angle_gamma   90.00
#
_symmetry.space_group_name_H-M   'P 1'
#
loop_
_entity.id
_entity.type
_entity.pdbx_description
1 polymer ?
#
loop_
_entity_poly.entity_id
_entity_poly.type
_entity_poly.pdbx_seq_one_letter_code
_entity_poly.pdbx_strand_id
1 'polypeptide(L)'
;MEAVLNKLGNQKRQNCIDCFSIALATGRPKLTSIAFEGIQVILRDNAEFGSEQHTPEGQSRAEQLISLLFAIPQWELPANQCQALTVLVQLLSSTDISIRLKDVLNGIEICEQVFYAAAAHANSVRPAARAALTQSLNSYVQNRLAVSYEEEAQGEDDLSHTEHIGARMDITALISELVARMVGRSTVERALGNNNENDLVQKQQPLLLPLDALISILSALETSILERHRPLFNSIK
;
A
#
# COMPACT_ATOMS: atom_id res chain seq x y z
N MET A 1 -23.69 2.81 27.91
CA MET A 1 -22.78 3.95 28.16
C MET A 1 -21.53 3.83 27.30
N GLU A 2 -20.90 2.65 27.25
CA GLU A 2 -19.78 2.30 26.37
C GLU A 2 -20.04 2.53 24.86
N ALA A 3 -21.19 2.11 24.33
CA ALA A 3 -21.55 2.38 22.94
C ALA A 3 -21.68 3.88 22.58
N VAL A 4 -22.06 4.72 23.55
CA VAL A 4 -22.17 6.17 23.36
C VAL A 4 -20.79 6.84 23.41
N LEU A 5 -19.90 6.34 24.27
CA LEU A 5 -18.52 6.78 24.35
C LEU A 5 -17.74 6.40 23.08
N ASN A 6 -17.92 5.17 22.57
CA ASN A 6 -17.31 4.71 21.32
C ASN A 6 -17.80 5.54 20.12
N LYS A 7 -19.11 5.84 20.05
CA LYS A 7 -19.68 6.69 19.01
C LYS A 7 -19.11 8.12 19.05
N LEU A 8 -18.92 8.68 20.25
CA LEU A 8 -18.35 10.01 20.43
C LEU A 8 -16.84 10.04 20.09
N GLY A 9 -16.10 8.99 20.42
CA GLY A 9 -14.69 8.81 20.04
C GLY A 9 -14.52 8.75 18.53
N ASN A 10 -15.35 7.96 17.84
CA ASN A 10 -15.33 7.83 16.39
C ASN A 10 -15.64 9.14 15.67
N GLN A 11 -16.66 9.89 16.11
CA GLN A 11 -16.98 11.17 15.50
C GLN A 11 -15.82 12.18 15.62
N LYS A 12 -15.14 12.21 16.77
CA LYS A 12 -13.96 13.07 16.95
C LYS A 12 -12.82 12.68 16.02
N ARG A 13 -12.57 11.38 15.82
CA ARG A 13 -11.55 10.90 14.88
C ARG A 13 -11.89 11.25 13.43
N GLN A 14 -13.15 11.07 13.03
CA GLN A 14 -13.59 11.49 11.70
C GLN A 14 -13.32 12.98 11.48
N ASN A 15 -13.71 13.82 12.45
CA ASN A 15 -13.44 15.25 12.38
C ASN A 15 -11.91 15.54 12.27
N CYS A 16 -11.05 14.76 12.94
CA CYS A 16 -9.60 14.89 12.80
C CYS A 16 -9.11 14.51 11.39
N ILE A 17 -9.60 13.40 10.83
CA ILE A 17 -9.30 12.96 9.46
C ILE A 17 -9.70 14.04 8.46
N ASP A 18 -10.90 14.61 8.60
CA ASP A 18 -11.39 15.69 7.74
C ASP A 18 -10.49 16.95 7.87
N CYS A 19 -10.09 17.31 9.09
CA CYS A 19 -9.14 18.41 9.32
C CYS A 19 -7.79 18.15 8.63
N PHE A 20 -7.27 16.92 8.69
CA PHE A 20 -6.01 16.55 8.04
C PHE A 20 -6.13 16.60 6.52
N SER A 21 -7.26 16.13 5.95
CA SER A 21 -7.53 16.23 4.52
C SER A 21 -7.45 17.68 4.04
N ILE A 22 -8.12 18.59 4.75
CA ILE A 22 -8.08 20.03 4.45
C ILE A 22 -6.65 20.56 4.56
N ALA A 23 -5.93 20.22 5.63
CA ALA A 23 -4.56 20.67 5.87
C ALA A 23 -3.60 20.21 4.75
N LEU A 24 -3.67 18.95 4.34
CA LEU A 24 -2.89 18.38 3.24
C LEU A 24 -3.21 19.06 1.91
N ALA A 25 -4.49 19.30 1.62
CA ALA A 25 -4.95 19.97 0.41
C ALA A 25 -4.47 21.43 0.29
N THR A 26 -4.13 22.10 1.40
CA THR A 26 -3.65 23.49 1.34
C THR A 26 -2.26 23.66 0.75
N GLY A 27 -1.44 22.59 0.69
CA GLY A 27 -0.04 22.64 0.25
C GLY A 27 0.88 23.48 1.15
N ARG A 28 0.42 23.95 2.31
CA ARG A 28 1.24 24.76 3.23
C ARG A 28 2.16 23.86 4.06
N PRO A 29 3.51 23.95 3.96
CA PRO A 29 4.43 22.99 4.55
C PRO A 29 4.24 22.76 6.06
N LYS A 30 3.96 23.83 6.83
CA LYS A 30 3.70 23.72 8.27
C LYS A 30 2.42 22.92 8.58
N LEU A 31 1.35 23.15 7.83
CA LEU A 31 0.08 22.44 8.03
C LEU A 31 0.20 20.99 7.56
N THR A 32 0.87 20.77 6.43
CA THR A 32 1.16 19.43 5.91
C THR A 32 1.97 18.60 6.91
N SER A 33 3.04 19.16 7.51
CA SER A 33 3.83 18.46 8.53
C SER A 33 3.00 18.09 9.76
N ILE A 34 2.19 19.03 10.27
CA ILE A 34 1.30 18.78 11.41
C ILE A 34 0.25 17.71 11.08
N ALA A 35 -0.30 17.72 9.86
CA ALA A 35 -1.26 16.72 9.42
C ALA A 35 -0.62 15.33 9.39
N PHE A 36 0.60 15.19 8.85
CA PHE A 36 1.32 13.91 8.86
C PHE A 36 1.63 13.41 10.27
N GLU A 37 2.10 14.28 11.17
CA GLU A 37 2.32 13.93 12.57
C GLU A 37 1.01 13.46 13.23
N GLY A 38 -0.09 14.16 12.99
CA GLY A 38 -1.41 13.79 13.48
C GLY A 38 -1.88 12.44 12.97
N ILE A 39 -1.70 12.15 11.67
CA ILE A 39 -2.02 10.85 11.07
C ILE A 39 -1.16 9.74 11.71
N GLN A 40 0.14 9.98 11.92
CA GLN A 40 1.02 9.00 12.57
C GLN A 40 0.63 8.73 14.03
N VAL A 41 0.17 9.74 14.75
CA VAL A 41 -0.36 9.59 16.11
C VAL A 41 -1.63 8.73 16.09
N ILE A 42 -2.55 9.00 15.16
CA ILE A 42 -3.75 8.19 14.96
C ILE A 42 -3.39 6.73 14.66
N LEU A 43 -2.41 6.48 13.79
CA LEU A 43 -1.94 5.14 13.45
C LEU A 43 -1.28 4.38 14.60
N ARG A 44 -0.80 5.06 15.65
CA ARG A 44 -0.19 4.42 16.84
C ARG A 44 -1.20 4.13 17.94
N ASP A 45 -2.38 4.75 17.87
CA ASP A 45 -3.44 4.58 18.86
C ASP A 45 -4.24 3.28 18.59
N ASN A 46 -3.60 2.14 18.88
CA ASN A 46 -4.11 0.80 18.58
C ASN A 46 -5.36 0.41 19.38
N ALA A 47 -5.65 1.10 20.49
CA ALA A 47 -6.68 0.69 21.46
C ALA A 47 -8.11 0.67 20.89
N GLU A 48 -8.36 1.35 19.77
CA GLU A 48 -9.69 1.39 19.13
C GLU A 48 -9.62 1.25 17.60
N PHE A 49 -8.45 0.92 17.03
CA PHE A 49 -8.24 0.76 15.57
C PHE A 49 -8.58 -0.62 15.03
N GLY A 50 -8.55 -1.65 15.88
CA GLY A 50 -8.77 -3.05 15.51
C GLY A 50 -10.22 -3.48 15.27
N SER A 51 -11.22 -2.67 15.67
CA SER A 51 -12.61 -2.98 15.32
C SER A 51 -12.89 -2.51 13.89
N GLU A 52 -13.30 -3.41 12.99
CA GLU A 52 -13.76 -3.11 11.61
C GLU A 52 -15.01 -2.21 11.59
N GLN A 53 -14.85 -0.98 12.02
CA GLN A 53 -15.89 0.02 12.00
C GLN A 53 -15.78 0.77 10.70
N HIS A 54 -16.65 0.34 9.79
CA HIS A 54 -16.89 1.00 8.53
C HIS A 54 -17.54 2.37 8.78
N THR A 55 -17.20 3.37 7.95
CA THR A 55 -17.95 4.63 7.93
C THR A 55 -19.41 4.38 7.55
N PRO A 56 -20.31 5.36 7.71
CA PRO A 56 -21.64 5.29 7.13
C PRO A 56 -21.63 4.98 5.63
N GLU A 57 -20.55 5.33 4.89
CA GLU A 57 -20.37 4.99 3.47
C GLU A 57 -19.70 3.63 3.20
N GLY A 58 -19.39 2.83 4.23
CA GLY A 58 -18.77 1.51 4.04
C GLY A 58 -17.27 1.54 3.78
N GLN A 59 -16.58 2.65 4.01
CA GLN A 59 -15.12 2.72 3.83
C GLN A 59 -14.39 2.13 5.04
N SER A 60 -13.32 1.36 4.80
CA SER A 60 -12.45 0.93 5.90
C SER A 60 -11.62 2.12 6.40
N ARG A 61 -11.06 2.01 7.60
CA ARG A 61 -10.16 3.03 8.13
C ARG A 61 -8.87 3.13 7.34
N ALA A 62 -8.33 1.99 6.89
CA ALA A 62 -7.18 1.96 5.99
C ALA A 62 -7.49 2.74 4.69
N GLU A 63 -8.67 2.53 4.10
CA GLU A 63 -9.12 3.23 2.90
C GLU A 63 -9.22 4.74 3.11
N GLN A 64 -9.73 5.19 4.26
CA GLN A 64 -9.78 6.62 4.60
C GLN A 64 -8.39 7.24 4.77
N LEU A 65 -7.47 6.56 5.46
CA LEU A 65 -6.12 7.10 5.67
C LEU A 65 -5.32 7.14 4.36
N ILE A 66 -5.53 6.17 3.49
CA ILE A 66 -4.94 6.15 2.14
C ILE A 66 -5.52 7.28 1.28
N SER A 67 -6.83 7.55 1.38
CA SER A 67 -7.46 8.63 0.60
C SER A 67 -6.92 10.02 0.94
N LEU A 68 -6.48 10.24 2.20
CA LEU A 68 -5.77 11.46 2.60
C LEU A 68 -4.48 11.68 1.80
N LEU A 69 -3.76 10.61 1.47
CA LEU A 69 -2.50 10.69 0.74
C LEU A 69 -2.71 11.08 -0.73
N PHE A 70 -3.86 10.71 -1.32
CA PHE A 70 -4.23 11.17 -2.67
C PHE A 70 -4.63 12.66 -2.71
N ALA A 71 -4.97 13.26 -1.57
CA ALA A 71 -5.35 14.68 -1.50
C ALA A 71 -4.15 15.65 -1.56
N ILE A 72 -2.90 15.14 -1.58
CA ILE A 72 -1.69 15.97 -1.58
C ILE A 72 -1.49 16.58 -2.97
N PRO A 73 -1.59 17.91 -3.13
CA PRO A 73 -1.38 18.54 -4.41
C PRO A 73 0.08 18.42 -4.86
N GLN A 74 0.24 17.92 -6.08
CA GLN A 74 1.43 18.00 -6.94
C GLN A 74 2.70 17.24 -6.52
N TRP A 75 2.76 16.59 -5.35
CA TRP A 75 3.95 15.81 -4.92
C TRP A 75 5.30 16.56 -5.05
N GLU A 76 5.31 17.88 -5.24
CA GLU A 76 6.49 18.63 -5.71
C GLU A 76 7.60 18.72 -4.66
N LEU A 77 7.23 18.61 -3.38
CA LEU A 77 8.15 18.71 -2.27
C LEU A 77 8.63 17.32 -1.83
N PRO A 78 9.94 17.00 -1.91
CA PRO A 78 10.50 15.73 -1.44
C PRO A 78 10.17 15.39 0.00
N ALA A 79 10.06 16.40 0.88
CA ALA A 79 9.68 16.18 2.28
C ALA A 79 8.27 15.58 2.41
N ASN A 80 7.30 16.08 1.63
CA ASN A 80 5.93 15.58 1.65
C ASN A 80 5.85 14.16 1.08
N GLN A 81 6.64 13.88 0.02
CA GLN A 81 6.77 12.55 -0.57
C GLN A 81 7.28 11.54 0.47
N CYS A 82 8.38 11.84 1.16
CA CYS A 82 8.93 10.97 2.19
C CYS A 82 8.00 10.76 3.39
N GLN A 83 7.30 11.81 3.83
CA GLN A 83 6.32 11.70 4.92
C GLN A 83 5.13 10.82 4.53
N ALA A 84 4.60 10.98 3.31
CA ALA A 84 3.53 10.12 2.79
C ALA A 84 3.97 8.66 2.70
N LEU A 85 5.17 8.38 2.18
CA LEU A 85 5.72 7.03 2.13
C LEU A 85 5.88 6.43 3.54
N THR A 86 6.30 7.23 4.52
CA THR A 86 6.43 6.78 5.91
C THR A 86 5.08 6.40 6.51
N VAL A 87 4.06 7.23 6.31
CA VAL A 87 2.68 6.94 6.75
C VAL A 87 2.13 5.70 6.06
N LEU A 88 2.37 5.55 4.75
CA LEU A 88 1.92 4.41 3.98
C LEU A 88 2.53 3.11 4.48
N VAL A 89 3.85 3.08 4.73
CA VAL A 89 4.53 1.93 5.31
C VAL A 89 3.97 1.60 6.69
N GLN A 90 3.82 2.61 7.55
CA GLN A 90 3.28 2.40 8.90
C GLN A 90 1.87 1.79 8.87
N LEU A 91 1.03 2.23 7.93
CA LEU A 91 -0.33 1.70 7.76
C LEU A 91 -0.32 0.28 7.21
N LEU A 92 0.33 0.04 6.07
CA LEU A 92 0.28 -1.25 5.37
C LEU A 92 1.07 -2.36 6.07
N SER A 93 2.07 -1.98 6.89
CA SER A 93 2.81 -2.92 7.74
C SER A 93 2.17 -3.16 9.11
N SER A 94 1.04 -2.51 9.42
CA SER A 94 0.38 -2.69 10.71
C SER A 94 -0.23 -4.08 10.85
N THR A 95 -0.08 -4.68 12.03
CA THR A 95 -0.75 -5.92 12.44
C THR A 95 -2.09 -5.64 13.13
N ASP A 96 -2.31 -4.41 13.59
CA ASP A 96 -3.48 -4.01 14.38
C ASP A 96 -4.63 -3.45 13.51
N ILE A 97 -4.38 -3.26 12.21
CA ILE A 97 -5.33 -2.69 11.26
C ILE A 97 -5.64 -3.73 10.19
N SER A 98 -6.93 -4.01 9.97
CA SER A 98 -7.38 -4.86 8.85
C SER A 98 -7.08 -4.15 7.52
N ILE A 99 -6.09 -4.68 6.79
CA ILE A 99 -5.68 -4.20 5.46
C ILE A 99 -6.26 -5.15 4.41
N ARG A 100 -7.05 -4.60 3.47
CA ARG A 100 -7.61 -5.35 2.33
C ARG A 100 -6.70 -5.22 1.12
N LEU A 101 -6.84 -6.14 0.16
CA LEU A 101 -6.09 -6.10 -1.10
C LEU A 101 -6.22 -4.74 -1.80
N LYS A 102 -7.42 -4.14 -1.86
CA LYS A 102 -7.60 -2.83 -2.49
C LYS A 102 -6.80 -1.71 -1.84
N ASP A 103 -6.60 -1.79 -0.51
CA ASP A 103 -5.84 -0.79 0.25
C ASP A 103 -4.36 -0.90 -0.14
N VAL A 104 -3.84 -2.12 -0.32
CA VAL A 104 -2.49 -2.37 -0.84
C VAL A 104 -2.33 -1.85 -2.27
N LEU A 105 -3.31 -2.11 -3.15
CA LEU A 105 -3.26 -1.65 -4.54
C LEU A 105 -3.25 -0.12 -4.64
N ASN A 106 -4.01 0.56 -3.80
CA ASN A 106 -3.98 2.03 -3.70
C ASN A 106 -2.64 2.52 -3.16
N GLY A 107 -2.03 1.80 -2.21
CA GLY A 107 -0.68 2.09 -1.73
C GLY A 107 0.38 1.96 -2.81
N ILE A 108 0.29 0.93 -3.66
CA ILE A 108 1.16 0.77 -4.83
C ILE A 108 1.04 1.99 -5.76
N GLU A 109 -0.19 2.45 -6.01
CA GLU A 109 -0.44 3.63 -6.83
C GLU A 109 0.23 4.88 -6.24
N ILE A 110 0.16 5.10 -4.92
CA ILE A 110 0.86 6.22 -4.27
C ILE A 110 2.37 6.10 -4.46
N CYS A 111 2.95 4.91 -4.26
CA CYS A 111 4.37 4.67 -4.51
C CYS A 111 4.76 4.95 -5.97
N GLU A 112 3.93 4.55 -6.93
CA GLU A 112 4.10 4.86 -8.35
C GLU A 112 4.06 6.37 -8.59
N GLN A 113 3.03 7.06 -8.09
CA GLN A 113 2.90 8.51 -8.23
C GLN A 113 4.13 9.24 -7.68
N VAL A 114 4.59 8.89 -6.47
CA VAL A 114 5.79 9.47 -5.87
C VAL A 114 7.05 9.15 -6.68
N PHE A 115 7.22 7.91 -7.13
CA PHE A 115 8.39 7.48 -7.89
C PHE A 115 8.51 8.20 -9.23
N TYR A 116 7.39 8.36 -9.97
CA TYR A 116 7.37 9.01 -11.27
C TYR A 116 7.26 10.54 -11.20
N ALA A 117 6.62 11.09 -10.16
CA ALA A 117 6.56 12.54 -9.94
C ALA A 117 7.86 13.12 -9.38
N ALA A 118 8.73 12.29 -8.78
CA ALA A 118 10.04 12.72 -8.33
C ALA A 118 10.84 13.33 -9.51
N ALA A 119 11.03 14.64 -9.45
CA ALA A 119 11.87 15.39 -10.38
C ALA A 119 13.22 14.69 -10.53
N ALA A 120 13.84 14.79 -11.72
CA ALA A 120 15.10 14.11 -12.04
C ALA A 120 16.26 14.38 -11.06
N HIS A 121 16.13 15.38 -10.18
CA HIS A 121 17.12 15.77 -9.17
C HIS A 121 16.79 15.30 -7.74
N ALA A 122 15.61 14.72 -7.49
CA ALA A 122 15.21 14.19 -6.18
C ALA A 122 15.70 12.73 -6.00
N ASN A 123 17.02 12.53 -6.09
CA ASN A 123 17.65 11.21 -6.12
C ASN A 123 17.39 10.33 -4.87
N SER A 124 16.98 10.92 -3.75
CA SER A 124 16.65 10.18 -2.51
C SER A 124 15.21 9.65 -2.48
N VAL A 125 14.28 10.25 -3.24
CA VAL A 125 12.85 9.90 -3.17
C VAL A 125 12.56 8.60 -3.90
N ARG A 126 13.17 8.38 -5.08
CA ARG A 126 12.94 7.13 -5.85
C ARG A 126 13.38 5.88 -5.08
N PRO A 127 14.59 5.83 -4.47
CA PRO A 127 14.95 4.74 -3.57
C PRO A 127 14.02 4.60 -2.37
N ALA A 128 13.56 5.71 -1.78
CA ALA A 128 12.61 5.67 -0.66
C ALA A 128 11.26 5.08 -1.07
N ALA A 129 10.74 5.43 -2.25
CA ALA A 129 9.49 4.86 -2.79
C ALA A 129 9.62 3.36 -3.05
N ARG A 130 10.76 2.92 -3.61
CA ARG A 130 11.07 1.49 -3.79
C ARG A 130 11.12 0.75 -2.45
N ALA A 131 11.86 1.29 -1.48
CA ALA A 131 12.00 0.69 -0.15
C ALA A 131 10.64 0.62 0.58
N ALA A 132 9.86 1.70 0.52
CA ALA A 132 8.52 1.76 1.10
C ALA A 132 7.59 0.72 0.49
N LEU A 133 7.63 0.56 -0.84
CA LEU A 133 6.84 -0.45 -1.55
C LEU A 133 7.25 -1.87 -1.14
N THR A 134 8.54 -2.20 -1.19
CA THR A 134 9.06 -3.52 -0.78
C THR A 134 8.70 -3.83 0.68
N GLN A 135 8.90 -2.87 1.59
CA GLN A 135 8.59 -3.07 3.00
C GLN A 135 7.09 -3.30 3.22
N SER A 136 6.24 -2.47 2.61
CA SER A 136 4.78 -2.59 2.74
C SER A 136 4.26 -3.92 2.21
N LEU A 137 4.76 -4.36 1.04
CA LEU A 137 4.33 -5.62 0.43
C LEU A 137 4.82 -6.85 1.20
N ASN A 138 6.07 -6.85 1.67
CA ASN A 138 6.58 -7.93 2.51
C ASN A 138 5.76 -8.06 3.79
N SER A 139 5.53 -6.94 4.49
CA SER A 139 4.73 -6.96 5.71
C SER A 139 3.29 -7.40 5.44
N TYR A 140 2.65 -6.90 4.38
CA TYR A 140 1.29 -7.33 4.03
C TYR A 140 1.22 -8.83 3.79
N VAL A 141 2.12 -9.39 2.96
CA VAL A 141 2.14 -10.83 2.66
C VAL A 141 2.36 -11.64 3.94
N GLN A 142 3.32 -11.25 4.77
CA GLN A 142 3.60 -11.95 6.03
C GLN A 142 2.42 -11.88 7.00
N ASN A 143 1.83 -10.69 7.20
CA ASN A 143 0.69 -10.51 8.09
C ASN A 143 -0.52 -11.32 7.61
N ARG A 144 -0.81 -11.31 6.30
CA ARG A 144 -1.92 -12.07 5.72
C ARG A 144 -1.73 -13.57 5.83
N LEU A 145 -0.50 -14.07 5.73
CA LEU A 145 -0.21 -15.50 5.91
C LEU A 145 -0.21 -15.89 7.40
N ALA A 146 0.31 -15.04 8.28
CA ALA A 146 0.37 -15.28 9.72
C ALA A 146 -1.02 -15.44 10.35
N VAL A 147 -1.97 -14.58 9.97
CA VAL A 147 -3.38 -14.70 10.40
C VAL A 147 -3.92 -16.08 10.09
N SER A 148 -3.67 -16.59 8.88
CA SER A 148 -4.16 -17.91 8.49
C SER A 148 -3.56 -19.03 9.37
N TYR A 149 -2.25 -18.99 9.65
CA TYR A 149 -1.58 -20.01 10.49
C TYR A 149 -2.03 -20.00 11.95
N GLU A 150 -2.34 -18.83 12.52
CA GLU A 150 -2.81 -18.71 13.90
C GLU A 150 -4.19 -19.35 14.10
N GLU A 151 -5.04 -19.36 13.08
CA GLU A 151 -6.37 -19.97 13.11
C GLU A 151 -6.34 -21.48 12.85
N GLU A 152 -5.44 -21.97 11.98
CA GLU A 152 -5.18 -23.42 11.83
C GLU A 152 -4.77 -24.06 13.17
N ALA A 153 -3.97 -23.36 13.98
CA ALA A 153 -3.52 -23.84 15.28
C ALA A 153 -4.66 -23.92 16.33
N GLN A 154 -5.78 -23.22 16.12
CA GLN A 154 -6.92 -23.19 17.04
C GLN A 154 -7.98 -24.27 16.77
N GLY A 155 -7.82 -25.09 15.72
CA GLY A 155 -8.61 -26.31 15.52
C GLY A 155 -10.04 -26.11 14.99
N GLU A 156 -10.36 -24.93 14.43
CA GLU A 156 -11.58 -24.71 13.65
C GLU A 156 -11.36 -25.09 12.18
N ASP A 157 -11.51 -26.38 11.88
CA ASP A 157 -11.14 -27.02 10.59
C ASP A 157 -11.83 -26.39 9.35
N ASP A 158 -13.06 -25.86 9.46
CA ASP A 158 -13.78 -25.32 8.30
C ASP A 158 -13.49 -23.83 8.04
N LEU A 159 -13.30 -23.01 9.08
CA LEU A 159 -13.04 -21.56 8.95
C LEU A 159 -11.58 -21.29 8.58
N SER A 160 -10.62 -21.97 9.21
CA SER A 160 -9.19 -21.79 8.92
C SER A 160 -8.83 -22.10 7.46
N HIS A 161 -9.46 -23.11 6.86
CA HIS A 161 -9.29 -23.41 5.44
C HIS A 161 -9.79 -22.29 4.52
N THR A 162 -10.89 -21.62 4.87
CA THR A 162 -11.42 -20.50 4.06
C THR A 162 -10.53 -19.26 4.14
N GLU A 163 -9.97 -18.97 5.31
CA GLU A 163 -9.04 -17.86 5.53
C GLU A 163 -7.72 -18.06 4.78
N HIS A 164 -7.16 -19.27 4.84
CA HIS A 164 -5.98 -19.66 4.06
C HIS A 164 -6.21 -19.53 2.54
N ILE A 165 -7.40 -19.92 2.06
CA ILE A 165 -7.77 -19.74 0.65
C ILE A 165 -7.88 -18.25 0.33
N GLY A 166 -8.53 -17.46 1.19
CA GLY A 166 -8.68 -16.02 1.04
C GLY A 166 -7.33 -15.29 0.96
N ALA A 167 -6.41 -15.56 1.89
CA ALA A 167 -5.06 -15.00 1.87
C ALA A 167 -4.30 -15.34 0.58
N ARG A 168 -4.40 -16.60 0.12
CA ARG A 168 -3.79 -17.02 -1.15
C ARG A 168 -4.42 -16.37 -2.37
N MET A 169 -5.75 -16.21 -2.39
CA MET A 169 -6.46 -15.53 -3.46
C MET A 169 -6.04 -14.06 -3.55
N ASP A 170 -5.94 -13.38 -2.41
CA ASP A 170 -5.49 -11.99 -2.36
C ASP A 170 -4.06 -11.83 -2.86
N ILE A 171 -3.13 -12.70 -2.43
CA ILE A 171 -1.74 -12.67 -2.92
C ILE A 171 -1.67 -12.99 -4.42
N THR A 172 -2.44 -13.96 -4.89
CA THR A 172 -2.48 -14.31 -6.32
C THR A 172 -3.00 -13.13 -7.15
N ALA A 173 -4.09 -12.50 -6.72
CA ALA A 173 -4.66 -11.32 -7.37
C ALA A 173 -3.67 -10.15 -7.39
N LEU A 174 -2.95 -9.93 -6.29
CA LEU A 174 -1.89 -8.92 -6.20
C LEU A 174 -0.77 -9.16 -7.22
N ILE A 175 -0.29 -10.41 -7.35
CA ILE A 175 0.72 -10.78 -8.35
C ILE A 175 0.17 -10.56 -9.77
N SER A 176 -1.05 -11.01 -10.05
CA SER A 176 -1.69 -10.84 -11.36
C SER A 176 -1.81 -9.36 -11.76
N GLU A 177 -2.21 -8.50 -10.81
CA GLU A 177 -2.31 -7.05 -11.04
C GLU A 177 -0.94 -6.43 -11.33
N LEU A 178 0.10 -6.79 -10.57
CA LEU A 178 1.47 -6.29 -10.82
C LEU A 178 2.02 -6.74 -12.18
N VAL A 179 1.77 -8.00 -12.57
CA VAL A 179 2.13 -8.50 -13.90
C VAL A 179 1.37 -7.74 -15.00
N ALA A 180 0.07 -7.51 -14.81
CA ALA A 180 -0.74 -6.74 -15.76
C ALA A 180 -0.20 -5.31 -15.93
N ARG A 181 0.19 -4.64 -14.84
CA ARG A 181 0.82 -3.32 -14.87
C ARG A 181 2.17 -3.33 -15.61
N MET A 182 3.00 -4.35 -15.40
CA MET A 182 4.25 -4.51 -16.14
C MET A 182 4.03 -4.69 -17.64
N VAL A 183 3.10 -5.56 -18.03
CA VAL A 183 2.76 -5.81 -19.44
C VAL A 183 2.20 -4.54 -20.07
N GLY A 184 1.26 -3.87 -19.40
CA GLY A 184 0.66 -2.62 -19.88
C GLY A 184 1.69 -1.50 -20.07
N ARG A 185 2.66 -1.37 -19.16
CA ARG A 185 3.76 -0.39 -19.31
C ARG A 185 4.69 -0.75 -20.47
N SER A 186 5.04 -2.03 -20.62
CA SER A 186 5.90 -2.50 -21.73
C SER A 186 5.24 -2.31 -23.10
N THR A 187 3.93 -2.50 -23.23
CA THR A 187 3.21 -2.28 -24.50
C THR A 187 3.13 -0.79 -24.85
N VAL A 188 2.90 0.08 -23.87
CA VAL A 188 2.91 1.54 -24.06
C VAL A 188 4.29 2.04 -24.50
N GLU A 189 5.38 1.54 -23.89
CA GLU A 189 6.75 1.89 -24.31
C GLU A 189 7.07 1.46 -25.74
N ARG A 190 6.60 0.27 -26.15
CA ARG A 190 6.77 -0.21 -27.54
C ARG A 190 5.95 0.62 -28.53
N ALA A 191 4.77 1.10 -28.14
CA ALA A 191 3.93 1.94 -28.98
C ALA A 191 4.49 3.38 -29.15
N LEU A 192 5.25 3.88 -28.17
CA LEU A 192 5.84 5.22 -28.16
C LEU A 192 7.28 5.27 -28.72
N GLY A 193 7.73 4.24 -29.45
CA GLY A 193 9.10 4.09 -29.94
C GLY A 193 9.63 5.25 -30.78
N ASN A 194 10.31 6.22 -30.13
CA ASN A 194 11.23 7.16 -30.75
C ASN A 194 12.67 6.59 -30.73
N ASN A 195 13.29 6.56 -31.91
CA ASN A 195 14.61 5.99 -32.25
C ASN A 195 15.80 6.81 -31.74
N ASN A 196 15.83 7.17 -30.46
CA ASN A 196 17.03 7.76 -29.85
C ASN A 196 17.66 6.75 -28.86
N GLU A 197 18.86 6.28 -29.20
CA GLU A 197 19.67 5.30 -28.45
C GLU A 197 20.31 5.90 -27.17
N ASN A 198 20.24 7.21 -26.95
CA ASN A 198 20.79 7.87 -25.76
C ASN A 198 19.87 7.79 -24.51
N ASP A 199 18.72 7.15 -24.60
CA ASP A 199 17.67 7.19 -23.57
C ASP A 199 17.46 5.87 -22.82
N LEU A 200 18.38 4.91 -22.94
CA LEU A 200 18.25 3.57 -22.34
C LEU A 200 18.13 3.58 -20.81
N VAL A 201 18.73 4.57 -20.12
CA VAL A 201 18.67 4.68 -18.65
C VAL A 201 17.35 5.26 -18.17
N GLN A 202 16.64 6.05 -18.98
CA GLN A 202 15.28 6.52 -18.67
C GLN A 202 14.22 5.48 -19.06
N LYS A 203 14.43 4.75 -20.16
CA LYS A 203 13.54 3.66 -20.64
C LYS A 203 13.50 2.41 -19.75
N GLN A 204 14.45 2.20 -18.84
CA GLN A 204 14.40 1.05 -17.90
C GLN A 204 13.73 1.36 -16.55
N GLN A 205 13.42 2.64 -16.28
CA GLN A 205 12.81 3.05 -15.01
C GLN A 205 11.32 2.67 -14.83
N PRO A 206 10.47 2.50 -15.87
CA PRO A 206 9.05 2.28 -15.64
C PRO A 206 8.72 0.85 -15.21
N LEU A 207 9.62 -0.12 -15.41
CA LEU A 207 9.44 -1.49 -14.96
C LEU A 207 10.11 -1.78 -13.61
N LEU A 208 11.00 -0.91 -13.14
CA LEU A 208 11.77 -1.15 -11.93
C LEU A 208 10.88 -1.32 -10.69
N LEU A 209 9.93 -0.40 -10.50
CA LEU A 209 9.07 -0.40 -9.31
C LEU A 209 8.12 -1.61 -9.27
N PRO A 210 7.40 -1.98 -10.35
CA PRO A 210 6.63 -3.23 -10.38
C PRO A 210 7.49 -4.49 -10.21
N LEU A 211 8.72 -4.50 -10.74
CA LEU A 211 9.63 -5.63 -10.60
C LEU A 211 10.10 -5.81 -9.15
N ASP A 212 10.45 -4.72 -8.46
CA ASP A 212 10.78 -4.76 -7.04
C ASP A 212 9.60 -5.24 -6.20
N ALA A 213 8.37 -4.81 -6.55
CA ALA A 213 7.15 -5.28 -5.89
C ALA A 213 6.95 -6.79 -6.05
N LEU A 214 7.13 -7.31 -7.27
CA LEU A 214 7.05 -8.76 -7.51
C LEU A 214 8.14 -9.52 -6.75
N ILE A 215 9.40 -9.08 -6.85
CA ILE A 215 10.51 -9.73 -6.14
C ILE A 215 10.24 -9.74 -4.64
N SER A 216 9.72 -8.64 -4.09
CA SER A 216 9.33 -8.53 -2.69
C SER A 216 8.31 -9.60 -2.31
N ILE A 217 7.18 -9.66 -3.01
CA ILE A 217 6.12 -10.64 -2.73
C ILE A 217 6.68 -12.06 -2.83
N LEU A 218 7.43 -12.37 -3.89
CA LEU A 218 8.03 -13.69 -4.07
C LEU A 218 9.03 -14.06 -2.98
N SER A 219 9.75 -13.08 -2.44
CA SER A 219 10.72 -13.29 -1.35
C SER A 219 10.02 -13.47 0.00
N ALA A 220 8.83 -12.90 0.17
CA ALA A 220 8.02 -13.07 1.37
C ALA A 220 7.24 -14.40 1.39
N LEU A 221 7.09 -15.06 0.23
CA LEU A 221 6.46 -16.37 0.13
C LEU A 221 7.45 -17.47 0.54
N GLU A 222 6.98 -18.42 1.36
CA GLU A 222 7.73 -19.65 1.61
C GLU A 222 7.88 -20.49 0.32
N THR A 223 8.98 -21.22 0.19
CA THR A 223 9.32 -22.05 -0.99
C THR A 223 8.23 -23.03 -1.40
N SER A 224 7.45 -23.54 -0.44
CA SER A 224 6.31 -24.44 -0.68
C SER A 224 5.17 -23.79 -1.48
N ILE A 225 4.97 -22.47 -1.34
CA ILE A 225 3.94 -21.71 -2.05
C ILE A 225 4.42 -21.39 -3.47
N LEU A 226 5.70 -21.04 -3.63
CA LEU A 226 6.31 -20.77 -4.95
C LEU A 226 6.23 -21.98 -5.89
N GLU A 227 6.45 -23.20 -5.38
CA GLU A 227 6.33 -24.43 -6.20
C GLU A 227 4.89 -24.68 -6.70
N ARG A 228 3.88 -24.29 -5.92
CA ARG A 228 2.47 -24.47 -6.27
C ARG A 228 1.96 -23.49 -7.33
N HIS A 229 2.56 -22.29 -7.39
CA HIS A 229 2.23 -21.25 -8.37
C HIS A 229 3.14 -21.25 -9.61
N ARG A 230 4.11 -22.18 -9.70
CA ARG A 230 4.94 -22.43 -10.89
C ARG A 230 4.16 -22.44 -12.23
N PRO A 231 2.92 -22.96 -12.32
CA PRO A 231 2.12 -22.89 -13.56
C PRO A 231 1.75 -21.47 -13.99
N LEU A 232 1.47 -20.55 -13.06
CA LEU A 232 1.14 -19.15 -13.36
C LEU A 232 2.36 -18.38 -13.87
N PHE A 233 3.55 -18.67 -13.33
CA PHE A 233 4.79 -18.09 -13.85
C PHE A 233 5.17 -18.64 -15.23
N ASN A 234 4.81 -19.89 -15.51
CA ASN A 234 5.02 -20.49 -16.84
C ASN A 234 4.11 -19.89 -17.92
N SER A 235 2.97 -19.28 -17.55
CA SER A 235 2.09 -18.56 -18.49
C SER A 235 2.55 -17.14 -18.85
N ILE A 236 3.65 -16.64 -18.26
CA ILE A 236 4.25 -15.32 -18.56
C ILE A 236 5.29 -15.44 -19.71
N LYS A 237 5.37 -16.60 -20.39
CA LYS A 237 6.23 -16.80 -21.56
C LYS A 237 5.57 -16.36 -22.86
#